data_AF-A0A0H5RGJ4-F1
#
_entry.id   AF-A0A0H5RGJ4-F1
#
_cell.length_a   1.000
_cell.length_b   1.000
_cell.length_c   1.000
_cell.angle_alpha   90.00
_cell.angle_beta   90.00
_cell.angle_gamma   90.00
#
_symmetry.space_group_name_H-M   'P 1'
#
loop_
_entity.id
_entity.type
_entity.pdbx_description
1 polymer ?
#
loop_
_entity_poly.entity_id
_entity_poly.type
_entity_poly.pdbx_seq_one_letter_code
_entity_poly.pdbx_strand_id
1 'polypeptide(L)'
;VSLGDGGPPSTGYASICAIIWRALDEGYPMTDAAFWRDLDEPTWRHVARGDCCEIPLILKRLEIINATGATLCSEFGGDFANLISKADRDVYRVLELVLDYFPPFRDQTPDGQYKFLKRAQILIADLWSCFDGKGIGKFDNINEVTMFADYRVPQSLLNLGIISYSEKLLSTLADGQKLNELNENVVLFGREEIEIRASSILAVDRVQKRLGPSSPW
;
A
#
# COMPACT_ATOMS: atom_id res chain seq x y z
N VAL A 1 10.27 -10.29 12.19
CA VAL A 1 10.82 -9.13 12.93
C VAL A 1 10.20 -9.16 14.30
N SER A 2 10.98 -9.45 15.32
CA SER A 2 10.58 -9.42 16.72
C SER A 2 10.89 -8.03 17.27
N LEU A 3 10.04 -7.58 18.18
CA LEU A 3 10.25 -6.36 18.96
C LEU A 3 11.15 -6.61 20.18
N GLY A 4 11.58 -7.85 20.43
CA GLY A 4 12.38 -8.20 21.61
C GLY A 4 11.57 -8.29 22.92
N ASP A 5 10.25 -8.19 22.83
CA ASP A 5 9.27 -8.24 23.93
C ASP A 5 8.76 -9.66 24.25
N GLY A 6 9.31 -10.68 23.58
CA GLY A 6 8.87 -12.07 23.70
C GLY A 6 7.61 -12.40 22.89
N GLY A 7 7.10 -11.46 22.08
CA GLY A 7 5.99 -11.70 21.15
C GLY A 7 6.39 -12.52 19.91
N PRO A 8 5.42 -13.15 19.21
CA PRO A 8 5.70 -13.87 17.97
C PRO A 8 6.24 -12.90 16.90
N PRO A 9 7.15 -13.36 16.01
CA PRO A 9 7.72 -12.49 14.98
C PRO A 9 6.65 -12.00 14.00
N SER A 10 6.68 -10.69 13.73
CA SER A 10 5.80 -10.07 12.72
C SER A 10 6.18 -10.49 11.30
N THR A 11 5.18 -10.50 10.40
CA THR A 11 5.33 -10.72 8.95
C THR A 11 4.63 -9.63 8.15
N GLY A 12 5.01 -9.46 6.88
CA GLY A 12 4.36 -8.52 5.97
C GLY A 12 4.40 -7.05 6.45
N TYR A 13 3.25 -6.37 6.39
CA TYR A 13 3.10 -4.98 6.82
C TYR A 13 3.50 -4.77 8.30
N ALA A 14 3.08 -5.68 9.19
CA ALA A 14 3.39 -5.59 10.62
C ALA A 14 4.90 -5.60 10.91
N SER A 15 5.71 -6.25 10.05
CA SER A 15 7.16 -6.21 10.17
C SER A 15 7.74 -4.81 9.94
N ILE A 16 7.16 -4.05 9.01
CA ILE A 16 7.63 -2.69 8.72
C ILE A 16 7.27 -1.76 9.88
N CYS A 17 6.07 -1.88 10.46
CA CYS A 17 5.71 -1.17 11.68
C CYS A 17 6.69 -1.51 12.82
N ALA A 18 6.99 -2.80 13.02
CA ALA A 18 7.93 -3.23 14.05
C ALA A 18 9.35 -2.68 13.85
N ILE A 19 9.82 -2.61 12.60
CA ILE A 19 11.11 -1.98 12.25
C ILE A 19 11.11 -0.50 12.65
N ILE A 20 10.05 0.24 12.30
CA ILE A 20 9.96 1.68 12.62
C ILE A 20 9.91 1.90 14.13
N TRP A 21 9.10 1.13 14.85
CA TRP A 21 9.00 1.21 16.32
C TRP A 21 10.35 0.95 16.99
N ARG A 22 11.01 -0.15 16.65
CA ARG A 22 12.33 -0.47 17.21
C ARG A 22 13.37 0.60 16.90
N ALA A 23 13.35 1.16 15.70
CA ALA A 23 14.28 2.22 15.31
C ALA A 23 14.10 3.48 16.18
N LEU A 24 12.84 3.85 16.46
CA LEU A 24 12.54 4.96 17.37
C LEU A 24 13.04 4.69 18.79
N ASP A 25 12.83 3.47 19.31
CA ASP A 25 13.35 3.06 20.62
C ASP A 25 14.89 3.07 20.68
N GLU A 26 15.56 2.78 19.55
CA GLU A 26 17.01 2.85 19.40
C GLU A 26 17.54 4.27 19.15
N GLY A 27 16.66 5.28 19.09
CA GLY A 27 17.02 6.68 18.93
C GLY A 27 17.20 7.14 17.47
N TYR A 28 16.82 6.32 16.49
CA TYR A 28 16.77 6.74 15.09
C TYR A 28 15.46 7.51 14.82
N PRO A 29 15.51 8.75 14.33
CA PRO A 29 14.33 9.58 14.13
C PRO A 29 13.56 9.18 12.86
N MET A 30 12.98 7.98 12.85
CA MET A 30 12.24 7.42 11.70
C MET A 30 10.95 8.16 11.35
N THR A 31 10.57 9.20 12.08
CA THR A 31 9.47 10.12 11.75
C THR A 31 9.94 11.43 11.11
N ASP A 32 11.25 11.62 10.92
CA ASP A 32 11.84 12.83 10.35
C ASP A 32 12.21 12.61 8.86
N ALA A 33 11.63 13.43 7.97
CA ALA A 33 11.92 13.39 6.54
C ALA A 33 13.37 13.74 6.20
N ALA A 34 14.03 14.60 6.97
CA ALA A 34 15.44 14.93 6.76
C ALA A 34 16.33 13.72 7.05
N PHE A 35 16.01 12.96 8.10
CA PHE A 35 16.68 11.70 8.37
C PHE A 35 16.45 10.70 7.23
N TRP A 36 15.22 10.58 6.71
CA TRP A 36 14.95 9.72 5.56
C TRP A 36 15.77 10.12 4.34
N ARG A 37 15.86 11.41 4.02
CA ARG A 37 16.63 11.93 2.88
C ARG A 37 18.10 11.50 2.94
N ASP A 38 18.70 11.61 4.12
CA ASP A 38 20.14 11.41 4.33
C ASP A 38 20.50 10.01 4.83
N LEU A 39 19.51 9.12 4.98
CA LEU A 39 19.69 7.75 5.48
C LEU A 39 20.62 6.95 4.56
N ASP A 40 21.72 6.42 5.13
CA ASP A 40 22.67 5.59 4.41
C ASP A 40 22.35 4.09 4.48
N GLU A 41 23.00 3.31 3.61
CA GLU A 41 22.80 1.87 3.52
C GLU A 41 23.16 1.11 4.81
N PRO A 42 24.34 1.33 5.44
CA PRO A 42 24.68 0.64 6.68
C PRO A 42 23.66 0.88 7.79
N THR A 43 23.20 2.12 7.96
CA THR A 43 22.20 2.49 8.95
C THR A 43 20.85 1.87 8.62
N TRP A 44 20.43 1.90 7.35
CA TRP A 44 19.19 1.27 6.94
C TRP A 44 19.20 -0.25 7.13
N ARG A 45 20.29 -0.94 6.78
CA ARG A 45 20.43 -2.39 7.03
C ARG A 45 20.35 -2.70 8.53
N HIS A 46 20.93 -1.84 9.37
CA HIS A 46 20.79 -1.97 10.81
C HIS A 46 19.35 -1.75 11.27
N VAL A 47 18.71 -0.64 10.89
CA VAL A 47 17.33 -0.31 11.27
C VAL A 47 16.35 -1.39 10.81
N ALA A 48 16.45 -1.82 9.56
CA ALA A 48 15.53 -2.74 8.90
C ALA A 48 15.85 -4.23 9.10
N ARG A 49 16.82 -4.56 9.96
CA ARG A 49 17.25 -5.93 10.20
C ARG A 49 16.08 -6.83 10.62
N GLY A 50 15.99 -7.99 9.98
CA GLY A 50 15.11 -9.08 10.38
C GLY A 50 15.81 -10.02 11.36
N ASP A 51 15.03 -10.84 12.07
CA ASP A 51 15.58 -11.77 13.08
C ASP A 51 16.32 -12.93 12.44
N CYS A 52 15.89 -13.36 11.24
CA CYS A 52 16.42 -14.53 10.55
C CYS A 52 17.05 -14.22 9.19
N CYS A 53 16.57 -13.19 8.51
CA CYS A 53 17.04 -12.83 7.18
C CYS A 53 16.87 -11.34 6.91
N GLU A 54 17.57 -10.88 5.88
CA GLU A 54 17.39 -9.55 5.32
C GLU A 54 15.99 -9.42 4.71
N ILE A 55 15.37 -8.24 4.91
CA ILE A 55 14.06 -7.98 4.31
C ILE A 55 14.17 -7.88 2.77
N PRO A 56 13.15 -8.35 2.02
CA PRO A 56 13.18 -8.27 0.57
C PRO A 56 13.34 -6.83 0.07
N LEU A 57 14.13 -6.67 -1.00
CA LEU A 57 14.35 -5.41 -1.71
C LEU A 57 14.94 -4.30 -0.82
N ILE A 58 15.85 -4.64 0.10
CA ILE A 58 16.42 -3.69 1.08
C ILE A 58 16.93 -2.39 0.44
N LEU A 59 17.69 -2.48 -0.65
CA LEU A 59 18.25 -1.31 -1.35
C LEU A 59 17.17 -0.50 -2.05
N LYS A 60 16.20 -1.18 -2.69
CA LYS A 60 15.09 -0.49 -3.34
C LYS A 60 14.21 0.26 -2.33
N ARG A 61 14.06 -0.29 -1.13
CA ARG A 61 13.36 0.39 -0.03
C ARG A 61 14.12 1.63 0.42
N LEU A 62 15.44 1.55 0.54
CA LEU A 62 16.27 2.71 0.86
C LEU A 62 16.11 3.82 -0.18
N GLU A 63 16.23 3.48 -1.47
CA GLU A 63 16.01 4.44 -2.57
C GLU A 63 14.65 5.16 -2.45
N ILE A 64 13.59 4.41 -2.14
CA ILE A 64 12.25 4.97 -1.97
C ILE A 64 12.19 5.86 -0.73
N ILE A 65 12.79 5.46 0.38
CA ILE A 65 12.84 6.25 1.63
C ILE A 65 13.59 7.57 1.38
N ASN A 66 14.79 7.53 0.79
CA ASN A 66 15.56 8.73 0.50
C ASN A 66 14.81 9.67 -0.44
N ALA A 67 14.24 9.14 -1.54
CA ALA A 67 13.46 9.94 -2.48
C ALA A 67 12.24 10.58 -1.81
N THR A 68 11.53 9.83 -0.97
CA THR A 68 10.36 10.32 -0.22
C THR A 68 10.76 11.43 0.76
N GLY A 69 11.85 11.25 1.50
CA GLY A 69 12.39 12.25 2.41
C GLY A 69 12.79 13.53 1.68
N ALA A 70 13.49 13.40 0.55
CA ALA A 70 13.87 14.53 -0.29
C ALA A 70 12.65 15.34 -0.76
N THR A 71 11.63 14.67 -1.29
CA THR A 71 10.39 15.30 -1.74
C THR A 71 9.63 15.97 -0.60
N LEU A 72 9.55 15.33 0.57
CA LEU A 72 8.92 15.93 1.75
C LEU A 72 9.63 17.21 2.19
N CYS A 73 10.96 17.18 2.25
CA CYS A 73 11.76 18.35 2.61
C CYS A 73 11.59 19.50 1.60
N SER A 74 11.60 19.24 0.28
CA SER A 74 11.55 20.30 -0.72
C SER A 74 10.14 20.86 -0.95
N GLU A 75 9.11 20.01 -0.96
CA GLU A 75 7.76 20.38 -1.41
C GLU A 75 6.77 20.60 -0.26
N PHE A 76 7.05 20.01 0.91
CA PHE A 76 6.13 19.95 2.04
C PHE A 76 6.79 20.31 3.38
N GLY A 77 7.93 21.01 3.36
CA GLY A 77 8.60 21.50 4.56
C GLY A 77 9.04 20.40 5.54
N GLY A 78 9.23 19.18 5.05
CA GLY A 78 9.62 18.02 5.85
C GLY A 78 8.48 17.28 6.53
N ASP A 79 7.22 17.69 6.36
CA ASP A 79 6.07 17.09 7.05
C ASP A 79 4.96 16.70 6.05
N PHE A 80 4.58 15.41 6.06
CA PHE A 80 3.49 14.90 5.25
C PHE A 80 2.13 15.53 5.60
N ALA A 81 1.94 16.02 6.83
CA ALA A 81 0.75 16.74 7.23
C ALA A 81 0.52 18.02 6.40
N ASN A 82 1.58 18.63 5.86
CA ASN A 82 1.46 19.78 4.96
C ASN A 82 0.88 19.39 3.59
N LEU A 83 1.14 18.18 3.10
CA LEU A 83 0.45 17.65 1.92
C LEU A 83 -1.04 17.51 2.18
N ILE A 84 -1.39 16.92 3.33
CA ILE A 84 -2.79 16.73 3.74
C ILE A 84 -3.50 18.08 3.93
N SER A 85 -2.82 19.07 4.53
CA SER A 85 -3.36 20.42 4.65
C SER A 85 -3.58 21.07 3.29
N LYS A 86 -2.68 20.87 2.32
CA LYS A 86 -2.85 21.34 0.93
C LYS A 86 -3.99 20.63 0.19
N ALA A 87 -4.37 19.44 0.64
CA ALA A 87 -5.48 18.69 0.05
C ALA A 87 -6.86 19.16 0.53
N ASP A 88 -6.92 19.99 1.58
CA ASP A 88 -8.14 20.61 2.10
C ASP A 88 -9.31 19.64 2.27
N ARG A 89 -9.03 18.49 2.91
CA ARG A 89 -10.01 17.42 3.21
C ARG A 89 -10.65 16.77 1.97
N ASP A 90 -10.07 16.94 0.79
CA ASP A 90 -10.52 16.26 -0.43
C ASP A 90 -9.63 15.05 -0.76
N VAL A 91 -10.22 13.87 -0.76
CA VAL A 91 -9.60 12.59 -1.15
C VAL A 91 -8.96 12.67 -2.54
N TYR A 92 -9.64 13.26 -3.52
CA TYR A 92 -9.10 13.37 -4.88
C TYR A 92 -7.87 14.26 -4.91
N ARG A 93 -7.87 15.34 -4.14
CA ARG A 93 -6.71 16.21 -4.04
C ARG A 93 -5.53 15.52 -3.36
N VAL A 94 -5.76 14.68 -2.34
CA VAL A 94 -4.72 13.81 -1.78
C VAL A 94 -4.18 12.87 -2.85
N LEU A 95 -5.04 12.20 -3.61
CA LEU A 95 -4.63 11.29 -4.69
C LEU A 95 -3.75 12.01 -5.72
N GLU A 96 -4.17 13.17 -6.22
CA GLU A 96 -3.39 13.97 -7.17
C GLU A 96 -2.00 14.29 -6.62
N LEU A 97 -1.93 14.88 -5.43
CA LEU A 97 -0.66 15.24 -4.78
C LEU A 97 0.23 14.02 -4.56
N VAL A 98 -0.34 12.91 -4.10
CA VAL A 98 0.42 11.67 -3.88
C VAL A 98 0.99 11.13 -5.20
N LEU A 99 0.21 11.14 -6.29
CA LEU A 99 0.66 10.64 -7.58
C LEU A 99 1.68 11.57 -8.26
N ASP A 100 1.54 12.88 -8.09
CA ASP A 100 2.47 13.85 -8.67
C ASP A 100 3.85 13.73 -8.02
N TYR A 101 3.87 13.66 -6.69
CA TYR A 101 5.10 13.77 -5.90
C TYR A 101 5.73 12.42 -5.51
N PHE A 102 4.97 11.32 -5.46
CA PHE A 102 5.48 10.02 -5.02
C PHE A 102 5.23 8.93 -6.08
N PRO A 103 6.13 8.79 -7.08
CA PRO A 103 5.99 7.80 -8.15
C PRO A 103 5.72 6.35 -7.71
N PRO A 104 6.23 5.83 -6.58
CA PRO A 104 5.90 4.48 -6.10
C PRO A 104 4.41 4.22 -5.80
N PHE A 105 3.57 5.26 -5.77
CA PHE A 105 2.11 5.16 -5.65
C PHE A 105 1.38 5.06 -6.99
N ARG A 106 2.06 5.28 -8.13
CA ARG A 106 1.50 5.18 -9.49
C ARG A 106 1.31 3.72 -9.90
N ASP A 107 0.22 3.15 -9.42
CA ASP A 107 -0.25 1.80 -9.75
C ASP A 107 -1.20 1.85 -10.96
N GLN A 108 -0.60 1.91 -12.15
CA GLN A 108 -1.28 2.03 -13.42
C GLN A 108 -0.52 1.31 -14.56
N THR A 109 -1.24 0.96 -15.62
CA THR A 109 -0.65 0.35 -16.82
C THR A 109 0.33 1.30 -17.51
N PRO A 110 1.31 0.78 -18.29
CA PRO A 110 2.32 1.62 -18.95
C PRO A 110 1.74 2.68 -19.91
N ASP A 111 0.61 2.38 -20.54
CA ASP A 111 -0.15 3.31 -21.40
C ASP A 111 -1.08 4.24 -20.63
N GLY A 112 -1.19 4.08 -19.30
CA GLY A 112 -2.06 4.84 -18.43
C GLY A 112 -3.55 4.53 -18.57
N GLN A 113 -3.92 3.52 -19.36
CA GLN A 113 -5.32 3.17 -19.64
C GLN A 113 -6.07 2.71 -18.38
N TYR A 114 -5.44 1.90 -17.54
CA TYR A 114 -6.05 1.41 -16.30
C TYR A 114 -5.23 1.87 -15.10
N LYS A 115 -5.93 2.44 -14.11
CA LYS A 115 -5.35 2.97 -12.86
C LYS A 115 -6.04 2.30 -11.68
N PHE A 116 -5.29 1.51 -10.91
CA PHE A 116 -5.83 0.85 -9.72
C PHE A 116 -5.50 1.62 -8.44
N LEU A 117 -4.37 2.34 -8.42
CA LEU A 117 -3.99 3.27 -7.36
C LEU A 117 -4.09 2.70 -5.94
N LYS A 118 -3.87 1.39 -5.79
CA LYS A 118 -4.17 0.64 -4.57
C LYS A 118 -3.46 1.23 -3.35
N ARG A 119 -2.17 1.53 -3.46
CA ARG A 119 -1.37 2.08 -2.35
C ARG A 119 -1.87 3.47 -1.92
N ALA A 120 -2.32 4.28 -2.87
CA ALA A 120 -2.82 5.62 -2.57
C ALA A 120 -4.18 5.56 -1.87
N GLN A 121 -5.04 4.63 -2.31
CA GLN A 121 -6.30 4.34 -1.61
C GLN A 121 -6.07 3.82 -0.18
N ILE A 122 -5.12 2.90 0.02
CA ILE A 122 -4.75 2.39 1.35
C ILE A 122 -4.23 3.53 2.24
N LEU A 123 -3.36 4.39 1.73
CA LEU A 123 -2.85 5.54 2.48
C LEU A 123 -3.99 6.43 3.01
N ILE A 124 -4.97 6.75 2.17
CA ILE A 124 -6.12 7.58 2.56
C ILE A 124 -7.00 6.86 3.59
N ALA A 125 -7.27 5.57 3.37
CA ALA A 125 -8.03 4.75 4.31
C ALA A 125 -7.33 4.64 5.67
N ASP A 126 -6.01 4.44 5.69
CA ASP A 126 -5.19 4.37 6.89
C ASP A 126 -5.18 5.72 7.63
N LEU A 127 -5.04 6.84 6.91
CA LEU A 127 -5.13 8.19 7.50
C LEU A 127 -6.50 8.44 8.13
N TRP A 128 -7.58 8.07 7.44
CA TRP A 128 -8.92 8.21 8.00
C TRP A 128 -9.10 7.34 9.25
N SER A 129 -8.69 6.07 9.18
CA SER A 129 -8.82 5.09 10.26
C SER A 129 -7.99 5.45 11.49
N CYS A 130 -6.70 5.77 11.32
CA CYS A 130 -5.79 6.12 12.41
C CYS A 130 -6.20 7.37 13.20
N PHE A 131 -6.99 8.25 12.59
CA PHE A 131 -7.45 9.50 13.21
C PHE A 131 -8.96 9.55 13.46
N ASP A 132 -9.67 8.42 13.33
CA ASP A 132 -11.12 8.33 13.47
C ASP A 132 -11.89 9.38 12.64
N GLY A 133 -11.41 9.69 11.43
CA GLY A 133 -11.99 10.72 10.57
C GLY A 133 -11.87 12.15 11.09
N LYS A 134 -10.94 12.43 12.01
CA LYS A 134 -10.73 13.74 12.63
C LYS A 134 -9.35 14.30 12.28
N GLY A 135 -9.15 15.60 12.51
CA GLY A 135 -7.86 16.26 12.29
C GLY A 135 -7.33 16.03 10.87
N ILE A 136 -6.13 15.46 10.76
CA ILE A 136 -5.49 15.15 9.47
C ILE A 136 -6.15 13.97 8.73
N GLY A 137 -6.92 13.12 9.41
CA GLY A 137 -7.69 12.05 8.77
C GLY A 137 -9.11 12.46 8.36
N LYS A 138 -9.48 13.73 8.53
CA LYS A 138 -10.81 14.20 8.14
C LYS A 138 -10.86 14.45 6.64
N PHE A 139 -11.74 13.75 5.95
CA PHE A 139 -12.06 13.97 4.54
C PHE A 139 -13.57 14.13 4.33
N ASP A 140 -13.97 15.08 3.50
CA ASP A 140 -15.39 15.40 3.27
C ASP A 140 -16.03 14.41 2.28
N ASN A 141 -15.22 13.75 1.45
CA ASN A 141 -15.60 12.77 0.44
C ASN A 141 -14.93 11.40 0.63
N ILE A 142 -14.72 10.97 1.89
CA ILE A 142 -14.10 9.66 2.20
C ILE A 142 -14.81 8.47 1.52
N ASN A 143 -16.13 8.56 1.34
CA ASN A 143 -16.94 7.51 0.72
C ASN A 143 -16.65 7.30 -0.79
N GLU A 144 -15.87 8.18 -1.41
CA GLU A 144 -15.39 8.02 -2.79
C GLU A 144 -14.21 7.04 -2.91
N VAL A 145 -13.58 6.68 -1.78
CA VAL A 145 -12.56 5.63 -1.78
C VAL A 145 -13.23 4.27 -1.97
N THR A 146 -12.90 3.60 -3.07
CA THR A 146 -13.43 2.28 -3.41
C THR A 146 -12.70 1.16 -2.67
N MET A 147 -13.12 -0.10 -2.88
CA MET A 147 -12.26 -1.21 -2.49
C MET A 147 -10.90 -1.11 -3.19
N PHE A 148 -9.82 -1.32 -2.44
CA PHE A 148 -8.49 -1.38 -3.01
C PHE A 148 -8.26 -2.76 -3.65
N ALA A 149 -7.74 -2.78 -4.88
CA ALA A 149 -7.50 -4.02 -5.64
C ALA A 149 -6.26 -4.78 -5.14
N ASP A 150 -6.32 -5.26 -3.89
CA ASP A 150 -5.36 -6.20 -3.30
C ASP A 150 -5.60 -7.63 -3.81
N TYR A 151 -4.56 -8.46 -3.84
CA TYR A 151 -4.64 -9.84 -4.35
C TYR A 151 -5.37 -10.81 -3.39
N ARG A 152 -5.53 -10.46 -2.11
CA ARG A 152 -6.27 -11.26 -1.11
C ARG A 152 -7.78 -11.14 -1.27
N VAL A 153 -8.26 -10.00 -1.77
CA VAL A 153 -9.69 -9.77 -2.01
C VAL A 153 -10.25 -10.72 -3.09
N PRO A 154 -9.68 -10.84 -4.30
CA PRO A 154 -10.16 -11.80 -5.30
C PRO A 154 -10.15 -13.25 -4.80
N GLN A 155 -9.15 -13.64 -4.00
CA GLN A 155 -9.11 -14.98 -3.41
C GLN A 155 -10.32 -15.23 -2.49
N SER A 156 -10.66 -14.24 -1.67
CA SER A 156 -11.82 -14.30 -0.77
C SER A 156 -13.14 -14.33 -1.55
N LEU A 157 -13.28 -13.45 -2.56
CA LEU A 157 -14.46 -13.39 -3.41
C LEU A 157 -14.67 -14.70 -4.20
N LEU A 158 -13.60 -15.31 -4.70
CA LEU A 158 -13.65 -16.59 -5.38
C LEU A 158 -14.10 -17.71 -4.43
N ASN A 159 -13.53 -17.77 -3.22
CA ASN A 159 -13.90 -18.76 -2.21
C ASN A 159 -15.36 -18.62 -1.75
N LEU A 160 -15.88 -17.39 -1.71
CA LEU A 160 -17.28 -17.10 -1.40
C LEU A 160 -18.23 -17.33 -2.58
N GLY A 161 -17.72 -17.69 -3.77
CA GLY A 161 -18.53 -17.86 -4.98
C GLY A 161 -19.11 -16.56 -5.54
N ILE A 162 -18.58 -15.41 -5.15
CA ILE A 162 -19.02 -14.09 -5.64
C ILE A 162 -18.47 -13.81 -7.05
N ILE A 163 -17.26 -14.28 -7.32
CA ILE A 163 -16.65 -14.27 -8.66
C ILE A 163 -16.28 -15.69 -9.08
N SER A 164 -16.14 -15.90 -10.38
CA SER A 164 -15.67 -17.16 -10.96
C SER A 164 -14.64 -16.87 -12.05
N TYR A 165 -13.61 -17.70 -12.14
CA TYR A 165 -12.62 -17.63 -13.21
C TYR A 165 -12.92 -18.65 -14.31
N SER A 166 -12.46 -18.36 -15.52
CA SER A 166 -12.51 -19.34 -16.61
C SER A 166 -11.60 -20.53 -16.29
N GLU A 167 -11.93 -21.71 -16.84
CA GLU A 167 -11.09 -22.91 -16.69
C GLU A 167 -9.64 -22.66 -17.14
N LYS A 168 -9.46 -21.86 -18.20
CA LYS A 168 -8.14 -21.44 -18.68
C LYS A 168 -7.36 -20.69 -17.60
N LEU A 169 -7.96 -19.67 -17.00
CA LEU A 169 -7.30 -18.88 -15.95
C LEU A 169 -7.02 -19.72 -14.71
N LEU A 170 -7.96 -20.58 -14.30
CA LEU A 170 -7.74 -21.51 -13.19
C LEU A 170 -6.56 -22.45 -13.47
N SER A 171 -6.47 -22.99 -14.68
CA SER A 171 -5.34 -23.83 -15.09
C SER A 171 -4.02 -23.07 -15.01
N THR A 172 -3.96 -21.83 -15.50
CA THR A 172 -2.75 -20.98 -15.42
C THR A 172 -2.35 -20.72 -13.97
N LEU A 173 -3.30 -20.44 -13.08
CA LEU A 173 -3.02 -20.19 -11.67
C LEU A 173 -2.56 -21.46 -10.94
N ALA A 174 -3.13 -22.61 -11.29
CA ALA A 174 -2.86 -23.91 -10.66
C ALA A 174 -1.55 -24.57 -11.11
N ASP A 175 -1.07 -24.29 -12.32
CA ASP A 175 0.14 -24.89 -12.89
C ASP A 175 1.41 -24.57 -12.08
N GLY A 176 1.36 -23.53 -11.23
CA GLY A 176 2.47 -23.19 -10.34
C GLY A 176 3.73 -22.71 -11.06
N GLN A 177 3.65 -22.50 -12.38
CA GLN A 177 4.72 -21.94 -13.18
C GLN A 177 4.96 -20.49 -12.78
N LYS A 178 6.06 -20.29 -12.06
CA LYS A 178 6.51 -18.98 -11.62
C LYS A 178 7.04 -18.21 -12.83
N LEU A 179 6.47 -17.05 -13.09
CA LEU A 179 6.96 -16.12 -14.11
C LEU A 179 8.21 -15.38 -13.66
N ASN A 180 8.42 -15.27 -12.34
CA ASN A 180 9.56 -14.59 -11.75
C ASN A 180 9.91 -15.12 -10.35
N GLU A 181 10.98 -14.59 -9.79
CA GLU A 181 11.48 -14.93 -8.44
C GLU A 181 10.51 -14.53 -7.32
N LEU A 182 9.50 -13.69 -7.61
CA LEU A 182 8.44 -13.28 -6.69
C LEU A 182 7.26 -14.26 -6.64
N ASN A 183 7.36 -15.40 -7.34
CA ASN A 183 6.33 -16.45 -7.36
C ASN A 183 4.99 -15.97 -7.94
N GLU A 184 5.05 -15.01 -8.87
CA GLU A 184 3.88 -14.54 -9.62
C GLU A 184 3.62 -15.49 -10.79
N ASN A 185 2.34 -15.81 -11.04
CA ASN A 185 1.91 -16.70 -12.13
C ASN A 185 1.11 -15.94 -13.22
N VAL A 186 0.95 -14.63 -13.06
CA VAL A 186 0.37 -13.72 -14.05
C VAL A 186 1.29 -12.51 -14.23
N VAL A 187 1.35 -11.97 -15.44
CA VAL A 187 2.19 -10.81 -15.76
C VAL A 187 1.56 -9.57 -15.10
N LEU A 188 2.37 -8.77 -14.40
CA LEU A 188 1.93 -7.49 -13.86
C LEU A 188 1.40 -6.60 -14.99
N PHE A 189 0.18 -6.06 -14.84
CA PHE A 189 -0.53 -5.33 -15.88
C PHE A 189 -0.80 -6.15 -17.16
N GLY A 190 -0.67 -7.47 -17.10
CA GLY A 190 -1.16 -8.39 -18.12
C GLY A 190 -2.68 -8.47 -18.09
N ARG A 191 -3.27 -8.98 -19.18
CA ARG A 191 -4.72 -9.09 -19.31
C ARG A 191 -5.36 -9.83 -18.13
N GLU A 192 -4.81 -10.98 -17.75
CA GLU A 192 -5.32 -11.79 -16.64
C GLU A 192 -5.27 -11.04 -15.30
N GLU A 193 -4.17 -10.33 -15.01
CA GLU A 193 -4.02 -9.56 -13.76
C GLU A 193 -5.00 -8.38 -13.71
N ILE A 194 -5.16 -7.66 -14.82
CA ILE A 194 -6.12 -6.57 -14.97
C ILE A 194 -7.56 -7.09 -14.79
N GLU A 195 -7.92 -8.18 -15.46
CA GLU A 195 -9.25 -8.79 -15.37
C GLU A 195 -9.57 -9.22 -13.93
N ILE A 196 -8.62 -9.82 -13.22
CA ILE A 196 -8.78 -10.21 -11.80
C ILE A 196 -9.05 -8.98 -10.93
N ARG A 197 -8.24 -7.92 -11.07
CA ARG A 197 -8.36 -6.72 -10.23
C ARG A 197 -9.62 -5.93 -10.53
N ALA A 198 -9.92 -5.69 -11.80
CA ALA A 198 -11.12 -4.97 -12.23
C ALA A 198 -12.40 -5.72 -11.86
N SER A 199 -12.42 -7.05 -12.05
CA SER A 199 -13.57 -7.87 -11.66
C SER A 199 -13.81 -7.86 -10.16
N SER A 200 -12.74 -7.81 -9.36
CA SER A 200 -12.85 -7.70 -7.90
C SER A 200 -13.50 -6.38 -7.49
N ILE A 201 -13.03 -5.24 -8.04
CA ILE A 201 -13.62 -3.91 -7.81
C ILE A 201 -15.12 -3.91 -8.15
N LEU A 202 -15.46 -4.40 -9.34
CA LEU A 202 -16.84 -4.45 -9.80
C LEU A 202 -17.71 -5.38 -8.93
N ALA A 203 -17.17 -6.50 -8.48
CA ALA A 203 -17.89 -7.44 -7.63
C ALA A 203 -18.24 -6.81 -6.28
N VAL A 204 -17.29 -6.13 -5.62
CA VAL A 204 -17.56 -5.48 -4.33
C VAL A 204 -18.50 -4.29 -4.48
N ASP A 205 -18.36 -3.48 -5.53
CA ASP A 205 -19.33 -2.41 -5.83
C ASP A 205 -20.76 -2.97 -5.96
N ARG A 206 -20.93 -4.10 -6.65
CA ARG A 206 -22.23 -4.78 -6.78
C ARG A 206 -22.74 -5.33 -5.45
N VAL A 207 -21.86 -5.89 -4.61
CA VAL A 207 -22.22 -6.36 -3.27
C VAL A 207 -22.68 -5.18 -2.41
N GLN A 208 -21.92 -4.09 -2.38
CA GLN A 208 -22.26 -2.87 -1.64
C GLN A 208 -23.63 -2.31 -2.07
N LYS A 209 -23.88 -2.21 -3.38
CA LYS A 209 -25.18 -1.76 -3.92
C LYS A 209 -26.33 -2.67 -3.52
N ARG A 210 -26.09 -3.98 -3.40
CA ARG A 210 -27.10 -4.96 -2.99
C ARG A 210 -27.40 -4.91 -1.49
N LEU A 211 -26.39 -4.66 -0.66
CA LEU A 211 -26.53 -4.52 0.80
C LEU A 211 -27.17 -3.17 1.18
N GLY A 212 -26.91 -2.14 0.38
CA GLY A 212 -27.44 -0.80 0.58
C GLY A 212 -26.73 -0.02 1.70
N PRO A 213 -27.06 1.28 1.86
CA PRO A 213 -26.35 2.20 2.77
C PRO A 213 -26.61 1.93 4.26
N SER A 214 -27.61 1.11 4.60
CA SER A 214 -27.91 0.68 5.96
C SER A 214 -27.10 -0.54 6.41
N SER A 215 -26.29 -1.10 5.51
CA SER A 215 -25.35 -2.16 5.86
C SER A 215 -24.36 -1.63 6.89
N PRO A 216 -24.12 -2.35 8.00
CA PRO A 216 -23.04 -2.01 8.93
C PRO A 216 -21.64 -2.30 8.34
N TRP A 217 -21.59 -2.81 7.11
CA TRP A 217 -20.40 -3.14 6.32
C TRP A 217 -20.39 -2.34 5.02
#